data_AF-A0A535FPW6-F1
#
_entry.id   AF-A0A535FPW6-F1
#
_cell.length_a   1.000
_cell.length_b   1.000
_cell.length_c   1.000
_cell.angle_alpha   90.00
_cell.angle_beta   90.00
_cell.angle_gamma   90.00
#
_symmetry.space_group_name_H-M   'P 1'
#
loop_
_entity.id
_entity.type
_entity.pdbx_description
1 polymer ?
#
loop_
_entity_poly.entity_id
_entity_poly.type
_entity_poly.pdbx_seq_one_letter_code
_entity_poly.pdbx_strand_id
1 'polypeptide(L)'
;RRQKIGAYPLSRAGAAELDGTIFTLRAMGYIGQNDQLTLKGRLLRSIFHPAGIAIIELIMSGVLDGLMAQELAEVCSWFTFDSDRRLNNRSLVHNRLIKVRKELWRVIQHIHGIEGRAGITYTPAVVTEFHGVALAWARGMSLSGLLRRIDLGEGDILMLLNQTIDLLQQVQSAVGQVLDAKDIWERITLVMTDGVSTERMSPTHTEQLQQQRERLERLRPLLAQASSSLLHGIIVQSRTVPSMATRVEGEILLLDAEEDRDAHDLKDPQAFAGEV
;
A
#
# COMPACT_ATOMS: atom_id res chain seq x y z
N ARG A 1 0.89 -32.31 -8.55
CA ARG A 1 -0.43 -32.43 -9.20
C ARG A 1 -0.93 -30.99 -9.42
N ARG A 2 -0.80 -30.44 -10.63
CA ARG A 2 -1.04 -29.00 -10.89
C ARG A 2 -2.54 -28.70 -10.78
N GLN A 3 -2.96 -27.94 -9.78
CA GLN A 3 -4.33 -27.41 -9.71
C GLN A 3 -4.43 -26.22 -10.67
N LYS A 4 -5.38 -26.32 -11.61
CA LYS A 4 -5.73 -25.23 -12.53
C LYS A 4 -6.44 -24.15 -11.72
N ILE A 5 -5.74 -23.06 -11.41
CA ILE A 5 -6.37 -21.81 -10.97
C ILE A 5 -6.50 -20.96 -12.24
N GLY A 6 -7.71 -20.83 -12.78
CA GLY A 6 -8.02 -19.97 -13.94
C GLY A 6 -8.00 -20.66 -15.33
N ALA A 7 -8.60 -19.98 -16.31
CA ALA A 7 -8.78 -20.44 -17.69
C ALA A 7 -7.48 -20.47 -18.52
N TYR A 8 -6.37 -19.93 -17.99
CA TYR A 8 -5.07 -19.89 -18.67
C TYR A 8 -4.00 -20.56 -17.81
N PRO A 9 -3.20 -21.50 -18.35
CA PRO A 9 -2.13 -22.13 -17.61
C PRO A 9 -1.01 -21.11 -17.32
N LEU A 10 -0.65 -20.95 -16.04
CA LEU A 10 0.50 -20.15 -15.63
C LEU A 10 1.80 -20.72 -16.23
N SER A 11 2.74 -19.82 -16.58
CA SER A 11 4.11 -20.22 -16.92
C SER A 11 4.77 -20.90 -15.72
N ARG A 12 5.87 -21.65 -15.93
CA ARG A 12 6.62 -22.24 -14.81
C ARG A 12 7.12 -21.19 -13.82
N ALA A 13 7.55 -20.03 -14.34
CA ALA A 13 7.97 -18.90 -13.53
C ALA A 13 6.80 -18.31 -12.74
N GLY A 14 5.65 -18.06 -13.38
CA GLY A 14 4.47 -17.50 -12.71
C GLY A 14 3.86 -18.43 -11.66
N ALA A 15 3.92 -19.76 -11.88
CA ALA A 15 3.50 -20.72 -10.87
C ALA A 15 4.44 -20.70 -9.65
N ALA A 16 5.77 -20.61 -9.86
CA ALA A 16 6.74 -20.52 -8.77
C ALA A 16 6.61 -19.21 -7.98
N GLU A 17 6.38 -18.09 -8.67
CA GLU A 17 6.14 -16.79 -8.05
C GLU A 17 4.86 -16.79 -7.21
N LEU A 18 3.77 -17.39 -7.72
CA LEU A 18 2.52 -17.55 -6.98
C LEU A 18 2.71 -18.41 -5.73
N ASP A 19 3.36 -19.57 -5.86
CA ASP A 19 3.62 -20.48 -4.75
C ASP A 19 4.49 -19.80 -3.68
N GLY A 20 5.54 -19.06 -4.10
CA GLY A 20 6.39 -18.27 -3.23
C GLY A 20 5.62 -17.14 -2.51
N THR A 21 4.73 -16.46 -3.23
CA THR A 21 3.87 -15.41 -2.65
C THR A 21 2.92 -15.98 -1.60
N ILE A 22 2.26 -17.12 -1.89
CA ILE A 22 1.38 -17.80 -0.93
C ILE A 22 2.17 -18.25 0.29
N PHE A 23 3.38 -18.79 0.11
CA PHE A 23 4.26 -19.16 1.21
C PHE A 23 4.58 -17.94 2.10
N THR A 24 4.99 -16.82 1.51
CA THR A 24 5.28 -15.58 2.25
C THR A 24 4.07 -15.08 3.03
N LEU A 25 2.90 -15.02 2.40
CA LEU A 25 1.66 -14.56 3.03
C LEU A 25 1.22 -15.49 4.18
N ARG A 26 1.39 -16.81 4.06
CA ARG A 26 1.14 -17.75 5.16
C ARG A 26 2.15 -17.58 6.29
N ALA A 27 3.44 -17.51 5.96
CA ALA A 27 4.52 -17.38 6.94
C ALA A 27 4.40 -16.08 7.78
N MET A 28 3.92 -15.00 7.14
CA MET A 28 3.66 -13.71 7.79
C MET A 28 2.29 -13.61 8.47
N GLY A 29 1.45 -14.65 8.37
CA GLY A 29 0.13 -14.69 9.00
C GLY A 29 -0.94 -13.84 8.32
N TYR A 30 -0.83 -13.58 7.02
CA TYR A 30 -1.88 -12.94 6.21
C TYR A 30 -2.92 -13.96 5.73
N ILE A 31 -2.48 -15.21 5.51
CA ILE A 31 -3.35 -16.35 5.19
C ILE A 31 -3.29 -17.34 6.36
N GLY A 32 -4.45 -17.67 6.92
CA GLY A 32 -4.58 -18.65 7.99
C GLY A 32 -4.40 -20.09 7.51
N GLN A 33 -4.30 -21.03 8.45
CA GLN A 33 -4.14 -22.46 8.13
C GLN A 33 -5.33 -23.05 7.36
N ASN A 34 -6.51 -22.42 7.49
CA ASN A 34 -7.75 -22.78 6.81
C ASN A 34 -7.94 -22.09 5.44
N ASP A 35 -6.86 -21.54 4.88
CA ASP A 35 -6.85 -20.79 3.62
C ASP A 35 -7.77 -19.55 3.62
N GLN A 36 -8.16 -19.06 4.80
CA GLN A 36 -8.92 -17.81 4.94
C GLN A 36 -7.97 -16.64 5.24
N LEU A 37 -8.36 -15.44 4.78
CA LEU A 37 -7.63 -14.22 5.12
C LEU A 37 -7.78 -13.90 6.61
N THR A 38 -6.64 -13.63 7.25
CA THR A 38 -6.61 -13.09 8.61
C THR A 38 -6.94 -11.59 8.61
N LEU A 39 -6.91 -10.94 9.77
CA LEU A 39 -7.03 -9.48 9.88
C LEU A 39 -6.00 -8.77 8.98
N LYS A 40 -4.74 -9.21 9.01
CA LYS A 40 -3.66 -8.69 8.15
C LYS A 40 -3.96 -8.92 6.67
N GLY A 41 -4.41 -10.13 6.32
CA GLY A 41 -4.81 -10.47 4.94
C GLY A 41 -5.93 -9.59 4.40
N ARG A 42 -6.92 -9.25 5.24
CA ARG A 42 -8.03 -8.38 4.89
C ARG A 42 -7.58 -6.93 4.68
N LEU A 43 -6.68 -6.43 5.54
CA LEU A 43 -6.07 -5.11 5.35
C LEU A 43 -5.29 -5.05 4.03
N LEU A 44 -4.49 -6.07 3.73
CA LEU A 44 -3.64 -6.09 2.52
C LEU A 44 -4.46 -6.11 1.24
N ARG A 45 -5.62 -6.77 1.24
CA ARG A 45 -6.50 -6.89 0.07
C ARG A 45 -6.88 -5.54 -0.56
N SER A 46 -6.84 -4.46 0.20
CA SER A 46 -7.28 -3.13 -0.23
C SER A 46 -6.13 -2.12 -0.37
N ILE A 47 -4.88 -2.58 -0.31
CA ILE A 47 -3.68 -1.76 -0.51
C ILE A 47 -2.98 -2.24 -1.78
N PHE A 48 -3.03 -1.43 -2.83
CA PHE A 48 -2.42 -1.68 -4.13
C PHE A 48 -1.06 -0.97 -4.21
N HIS A 49 -0.14 -1.41 -3.37
CA HIS A 49 1.20 -0.81 -3.30
C HIS A 49 2.24 -1.89 -2.97
N PRO A 50 3.43 -1.91 -3.61
CA PRO A 50 4.47 -2.91 -3.33
C PRO A 50 4.87 -2.98 -1.84
N ALA A 51 4.83 -1.85 -1.15
CA ALA A 51 5.11 -1.76 0.28
C ALA A 51 3.93 -2.10 1.21
N GLY A 52 2.82 -2.66 0.70
CA GLY A 52 1.60 -2.90 1.47
C GLY A 52 1.80 -3.75 2.73
N ILE A 53 2.62 -4.81 2.63
CA ILE A 53 2.98 -5.65 3.78
C ILE A 53 3.74 -4.83 4.82
N ALA A 54 4.74 -4.05 4.42
CA ALA A 54 5.52 -3.22 5.35
C ALA A 54 4.64 -2.19 6.09
N ILE A 55 3.71 -1.56 5.39
CA ILE A 55 2.75 -0.60 5.98
C ILE A 55 1.87 -1.31 7.02
N ILE A 56 1.33 -2.48 6.69
CA ILE A 56 0.48 -3.24 7.63
C ILE A 56 1.29 -3.70 8.84
N GLU A 57 2.51 -4.20 8.67
CA GLU A 57 3.36 -4.58 9.79
C GLU A 57 3.67 -3.39 10.72
N LEU A 58 3.87 -2.18 10.18
CA LEU A 58 4.00 -0.97 11.00
C LEU A 58 2.72 -0.63 11.77
N ILE A 59 1.55 -0.77 11.15
CA ILE A 59 0.26 -0.58 11.82
C ILE A 59 0.09 -1.63 12.93
N MET A 60 0.40 -2.89 12.65
CA MET A 60 0.19 -4.00 13.57
C MET A 60 1.21 -4.04 14.72
N SER A 61 2.40 -3.44 14.56
CA SER A 61 3.36 -3.26 15.67
C SER A 61 2.96 -2.17 16.66
N GLY A 62 2.07 -1.25 16.26
CA GLY A 62 1.66 -0.12 17.10
C GLY A 62 2.67 1.02 17.20
N VAL A 63 3.76 0.97 16.42
CA VAL A 63 4.77 2.04 16.40
C VAL A 63 4.19 3.38 15.91
N LEU A 64 3.04 3.34 15.24
CA LEU A 64 2.32 4.50 14.71
C LEU A 64 1.33 5.13 15.72
N ASP A 65 1.00 4.46 16.83
CA ASP A 65 -0.13 4.80 17.71
C ASP A 65 -0.06 6.21 18.32
N GLY A 66 1.15 6.76 18.44
CA GLY A 66 1.34 8.09 18.98
C GLY A 66 1.46 9.20 17.92
N LEU A 67 1.57 8.87 16.64
CA LEU A 67 1.88 9.86 15.61
C LEU A 67 0.71 10.80 15.35
N MET A 68 1.05 12.05 15.03
CA MET A 68 0.08 13.02 14.52
C MET A 68 -0.25 12.75 13.05
N ALA A 69 -1.37 13.27 12.57
CA ALA A 69 -1.79 13.14 11.16
C ALA A 69 -0.68 13.54 10.16
N GLN A 70 0.01 14.66 10.38
CA GLN A 70 1.10 15.10 9.50
C GLN A 70 2.34 14.18 9.57
N GLU A 71 2.56 13.51 10.71
CA GLU A 71 3.64 12.52 10.85
C GLU A 71 3.27 11.21 10.15
N LEU A 72 2.00 10.82 10.11
CA LEU A 72 1.53 9.69 9.29
C LEU A 72 1.69 9.97 7.80
N ALA A 73 1.38 11.21 7.35
CA ALA A 73 1.61 11.62 5.98
C ALA A 73 3.09 11.47 5.58
N GLU A 74 3.98 11.86 6.49
CA GLU A 74 5.42 11.68 6.32
C GLU A 74 5.82 10.20 6.22
N VAL A 75 5.34 9.34 7.12
CA VAL A 75 5.63 7.90 7.08
C VAL A 75 5.15 7.28 5.76
N CYS A 76 3.95 7.61 5.28
CA CYS A 76 3.44 7.12 4.00
C CYS A 76 4.27 7.59 2.81
N SER A 77 4.77 8.84 2.84
CA SER A 77 5.58 9.38 1.73
C SER A 77 6.89 8.63 1.51
N TRP A 78 7.44 7.95 2.53
CA TRP A 78 8.67 7.17 2.37
C TRP A 78 8.53 6.02 1.38
N PHE A 79 7.30 5.54 1.15
CA PHE A 79 7.02 4.44 0.25
C PHE A 79 6.74 4.89 -1.19
N THR A 80 6.55 6.19 -1.44
CA THR A 80 6.24 6.73 -2.78
C THR A 80 7.48 7.23 -3.51
N PHE A 81 8.61 7.36 -2.80
CA PHE A 81 9.87 7.79 -3.39
C PHE A 81 10.77 6.59 -3.68
N ASP A 82 11.15 6.45 -4.95
CA ASP A 82 12.11 5.46 -5.41
C ASP A 82 13.20 6.15 -6.25
N SER A 83 14.45 6.01 -5.82
CA SER A 83 15.60 6.56 -6.55
C SER A 83 16.90 5.94 -6.08
N ASP A 84 17.73 5.55 -7.04
CA ASP A 84 19.12 5.11 -6.79
C ASP A 84 20.09 6.29 -6.59
N ARG A 85 19.62 7.52 -6.80
CA ARG A 85 20.46 8.72 -6.68
C ARG A 85 20.50 9.19 -5.24
N ARG A 86 21.71 9.56 -4.77
CA ARG A 86 21.87 10.22 -3.48
C ARG A 86 21.10 11.53 -3.47
N LEU A 87 20.20 11.68 -2.52
CA LEU A 87 19.46 12.92 -2.27
C LEU A 87 20.22 13.83 -1.32
N ASN A 88 20.44 15.08 -1.72
CA ASN A 88 20.87 16.10 -0.79
C ASN A 88 19.65 16.67 -0.06
N ASN A 89 19.44 16.22 1.19
CA ASN A 89 18.31 16.63 2.01
C ASN A 89 18.78 17.33 3.29
N ARG A 90 18.36 18.59 3.45
CA ARG A 90 18.71 19.44 4.60
C ARG A 90 17.71 19.35 5.76
N SER A 91 16.67 18.54 5.63
CA SER A 91 15.65 18.36 6.66
C SER A 91 16.14 17.49 7.81
N LEU A 92 15.65 17.78 9.02
CA LEU A 92 15.92 16.95 10.20
C LEU A 92 14.78 15.95 10.42
N VAL A 93 15.15 14.70 10.74
CA VAL A 93 14.18 13.67 11.12
C VAL A 93 13.78 13.88 12.59
N HIS A 94 12.48 13.96 12.85
CA HIS A 94 11.98 14.12 14.22
C HIS A 94 12.15 12.83 15.02
N ASN A 95 12.42 12.91 16.33
CA ASN A 95 12.69 11.75 17.19
C ASN A 95 11.64 10.63 17.11
N ARG A 96 10.36 10.99 16.95
CA ARG A 96 9.26 10.03 16.80
C ARG A 96 9.41 9.22 15.51
N LEU A 97 9.73 9.89 14.40
CA LEU A 97 9.96 9.26 13.10
C LEU A 97 11.22 8.39 13.08
N ILE A 98 12.24 8.72 13.88
CA ILE A 98 13.43 7.86 14.06
C ILE A 98 13.02 6.50 14.63
N LYS A 99 12.10 6.46 15.62
CA LYS A 99 11.59 5.19 16.18
C LYS A 99 10.87 4.37 15.10
N VAL A 100 10.04 5.03 14.29
CA VAL A 100 9.34 4.38 13.17
C VAL A 100 10.32 3.84 12.13
N ARG A 101 11.36 4.60 11.77
CA ARG A 101 12.39 4.12 10.83
C ARG A 101 13.15 2.90 11.33
N LYS A 102 13.47 2.86 12.63
CA LYS A 102 14.10 1.67 13.25
C LYS A 102 13.19 0.45 13.16
N GLU A 103 11.90 0.63 13.42
CA GLU A 103 10.93 -0.45 13.31
C GLU A 103 10.73 -0.89 11.86
N LEU A 104 10.60 0.07 10.93
CA LEU A 104 10.51 -0.20 9.50
C LEU A 104 11.72 -1.01 9.00
N TRP A 105 12.93 -0.66 9.44
CA TRP A 105 14.11 -1.44 9.08
C TRP A 105 13.98 -2.90 9.54
N ARG A 106 13.55 -3.17 10.78
CA ARG A 106 13.33 -4.54 11.27
C ARG A 106 12.25 -5.27 10.47
N VAL A 107 11.14 -4.59 10.18
CA VAL A 107 10.04 -5.11 9.36
C VAL A 107 10.55 -5.52 7.97
N ILE A 108 11.29 -4.65 7.28
CA ILE A 108 11.84 -4.93 5.96
C ILE A 108 12.81 -6.12 6.01
N GLN A 109 13.71 -6.18 7.00
CA GLN A 109 14.62 -7.32 7.15
C GLN A 109 13.87 -8.64 7.39
N HIS A 110 12.78 -8.60 8.17
CA HIS A 110 11.94 -9.77 8.40
C HIS A 110 11.25 -10.24 7.11
N ILE A 111 10.67 -9.30 6.35
CA ILE A 111 10.03 -9.55 5.06
C ILE A 111 11.04 -10.16 4.08
N HIS A 112 12.20 -9.52 3.88
CA HIS A 112 13.26 -10.01 2.99
C HIS A 112 13.75 -11.41 3.38
N GLY A 113 13.86 -11.68 4.67
CA GLY A 113 14.25 -13.01 5.15
C GLY A 113 13.26 -14.11 4.77
N ILE A 114 11.95 -13.80 4.70
CA ILE A 114 10.91 -14.73 4.28
C ILE A 114 10.85 -14.83 2.75
N GLU A 115 10.88 -13.69 2.06
CA GLU A 115 10.89 -13.63 0.59
C GLU A 115 12.10 -14.36 0.00
N GLY A 116 13.27 -14.26 0.64
CA GLY A 116 14.49 -14.98 0.24
C GLY A 116 14.36 -16.50 0.38
N ARG A 117 13.63 -16.98 1.39
CA ARG A 117 13.30 -18.42 1.51
C ARG A 117 12.27 -18.86 0.47
N ALA A 118 11.40 -17.96 0.05
CA ALA A 118 10.38 -18.21 -0.98
C ALA A 118 10.94 -18.12 -2.40
N GLY A 119 12.13 -17.54 -2.59
CA GLY A 119 12.74 -17.34 -3.90
C GLY A 119 12.02 -16.31 -4.77
N ILE A 120 11.36 -15.33 -4.16
CA ILE A 120 10.63 -14.25 -4.86
C ILE A 120 11.38 -12.93 -4.80
N THR A 121 10.98 -11.99 -5.66
CA THR A 121 11.50 -10.62 -5.67
C THR A 121 11.26 -9.94 -4.33
N TYR A 122 12.26 -9.20 -3.86
CA TYR A 122 12.18 -8.51 -2.57
C TYR A 122 11.27 -7.30 -2.62
N THR A 123 10.51 -7.10 -1.54
CA THR A 123 9.77 -5.86 -1.28
C THR A 123 10.76 -4.68 -1.30
N PRO A 124 10.51 -3.61 -2.07
CA PRO A 124 11.39 -2.45 -2.09
C PRO A 124 11.57 -1.83 -0.70
N ALA A 125 12.81 -1.46 -0.37
CA ALA A 125 13.11 -0.70 0.83
C ALA A 125 12.86 0.80 0.60
N VAL A 126 12.73 1.57 1.68
CA VAL A 126 12.60 3.04 1.59
C VAL A 126 13.97 3.71 1.45
N VAL A 127 14.04 4.79 0.67
CA VAL A 127 15.26 5.60 0.56
C VAL A 127 15.53 6.33 1.88
N THR A 128 16.73 6.16 2.43
CA THR A 128 17.08 6.68 3.76
C THR A 128 17.13 8.20 3.82
N GLU A 129 17.53 8.83 2.73
CA GLU A 129 17.75 10.27 2.57
C GLU A 129 16.45 11.02 2.23
N PHE A 130 15.38 10.32 1.86
CA PHE A 130 14.09 10.93 1.56
C PHE A 130 13.25 11.07 2.83
N HIS A 131 13.12 12.30 3.35
CA HIS A 131 12.29 12.64 4.51
C HIS A 131 11.98 14.13 4.59
N GLY A 132 10.93 14.46 5.33
CA GLY A 132 10.55 15.81 5.73
C GLY A 132 9.69 16.57 4.72
N VAL A 133 9.57 16.07 3.48
CA VAL A 133 8.81 16.74 2.41
C VAL A 133 7.33 16.78 2.74
N ALA A 134 6.70 15.62 2.94
CA ALA A 134 5.28 15.54 3.26
C ALA A 134 4.96 16.17 4.62
N LEU A 135 5.82 15.99 5.63
CA LEU A 135 5.65 16.65 6.92
C LEU A 135 5.65 18.18 6.82
N ALA A 136 6.63 18.74 6.09
CA ALA A 136 6.75 20.18 5.93
C ALA A 136 5.60 20.75 5.11
N TRP A 137 5.20 20.07 4.04
CA TRP A 137 4.03 20.43 3.23
C TRP A 137 2.75 20.42 4.06
N ALA A 138 2.50 19.34 4.82
CA ALA A 138 1.34 19.20 5.70
C ALA A 138 1.28 20.27 6.81
N ARG A 139 2.43 20.87 7.15
CA ARG A 139 2.55 22.00 8.09
C ARG A 139 2.48 23.37 7.42
N GLY A 140 2.17 23.44 6.12
CA GLY A 140 1.97 24.67 5.37
C GLY A 140 3.24 25.27 4.76
N MET A 141 4.34 24.51 4.65
CA MET A 141 5.51 24.98 3.90
C MET A 141 5.17 25.16 2.42
N SER A 142 5.60 26.28 1.84
CA SER A 142 5.43 26.52 0.39
C SER A 142 6.32 25.61 -0.44
N LEU A 143 5.93 25.40 -1.71
CA LEU A 143 6.68 24.59 -2.68
C LEU A 143 8.11 25.12 -2.87
N SER A 144 8.26 26.44 -3.02
CA SER A 144 9.58 27.08 -3.09
C SER A 144 10.42 26.86 -1.83
N GLY A 145 9.79 26.68 -0.67
CA GLY A 145 10.46 26.31 0.59
C GLY A 145 10.99 24.88 0.57
N LEU A 146 10.23 23.94 0.00
CA LEU A 146 10.63 22.54 -0.16
C LEU A 146 11.79 22.39 -1.16
N LEU A 147 11.71 23.05 -2.32
CA LEU A 147 12.75 23.04 -3.35
C LEU A 147 14.11 23.52 -2.84
N ARG A 148 14.14 24.39 -1.82
CA ARG A 148 15.39 24.83 -1.18
C ARG A 148 15.97 23.82 -0.17
N ARG A 149 15.20 22.82 0.23
CA ARG A 149 15.56 21.85 1.30
C ARG A 149 15.92 20.47 0.78
N ILE A 150 15.39 20.08 -0.39
CA ILE A 150 15.65 18.79 -1.00
C ILE A 150 15.95 18.97 -2.49
N ASP A 151 16.92 18.20 -2.99
CA ASP A 151 17.32 18.19 -4.39
C ASP A 151 16.35 17.38 -5.25
N LEU A 152 15.12 17.90 -5.40
CA LEU A 152 14.07 17.35 -6.25
C LEU A 152 13.49 18.43 -7.15
N GLY A 153 13.04 18.02 -8.34
CA GLY A 153 12.30 18.91 -9.22
C GLY A 153 10.91 19.24 -8.66
N GLU A 154 10.34 20.35 -9.13
CA GLU A 154 8.97 20.74 -8.77
C GLU A 154 7.96 19.64 -9.11
N GLY A 155 8.04 19.10 -10.33
CA GLY A 155 7.17 18.01 -10.79
C GLY A 155 7.29 16.75 -9.93
N ASP A 156 8.51 16.39 -9.51
CA ASP A 156 8.74 15.22 -8.64
C ASP A 156 8.06 15.41 -7.29
N ILE A 157 8.21 16.59 -6.67
CA ILE A 157 7.56 16.88 -5.38
C ILE A 157 6.04 16.79 -5.50
N LEU A 158 5.45 17.37 -6.56
CA LEU A 158 4.00 17.33 -6.77
C LEU A 158 3.50 15.90 -7.02
N MET A 159 4.22 15.11 -7.80
CA MET A 159 3.92 13.70 -8.05
C MET A 159 3.96 12.91 -6.74
N LEU A 160 5.03 13.06 -5.96
CA LEU A 160 5.21 12.37 -4.67
C LEU A 160 4.11 12.70 -3.68
N LEU A 161 3.73 13.97 -3.56
CA LEU A 161 2.65 14.40 -2.68
C LEU A 161 1.30 13.81 -3.12
N ASN A 162 1.02 13.77 -4.43
CA ASN A 162 -0.19 13.15 -4.95
C ASN A 162 -0.23 11.63 -4.69
N GLN A 163 0.84 10.92 -4.98
CA GLN A 163 0.97 9.48 -4.68
C GLN A 163 0.84 9.21 -3.17
N THR A 164 1.39 10.09 -2.32
CA THR A 164 1.27 9.98 -0.87
C THR A 164 -0.20 10.12 -0.43
N ILE A 165 -0.95 11.07 -1.02
CA ILE A 165 -2.38 11.24 -0.75
C ILE A 165 -3.15 9.96 -1.14
N ASP A 166 -2.86 9.39 -2.31
CA ASP A 166 -3.53 8.19 -2.79
C ASP A 166 -3.23 6.99 -1.90
N LEU A 167 -1.97 6.81 -1.49
CA LEU A 167 -1.57 5.76 -0.56
C LEU A 167 -2.26 5.91 0.81
N LEU A 168 -2.31 7.13 1.36
CA LEU A 168 -3.03 7.40 2.61
C LEU A 168 -4.51 7.04 2.51
N GLN A 169 -5.16 7.37 1.39
CA GLN A 169 -6.57 7.04 1.14
C GLN A 169 -6.79 5.53 0.99
N GLN A 170 -5.90 4.81 0.32
CA GLN A 170 -5.94 3.35 0.24
C GLN A 170 -5.81 2.71 1.63
N VAL A 171 -4.84 3.14 2.43
CA VAL A 171 -4.65 2.63 3.80
C VAL A 171 -5.86 2.96 4.68
N GLN A 172 -6.40 4.18 4.59
CA GLN A 172 -7.61 4.58 5.31
C GLN A 172 -8.81 3.70 4.92
N SER A 173 -8.98 3.44 3.62
CA SER A 173 -10.06 2.59 3.09
C SER A 173 -9.92 1.16 3.58
N ALA A 174 -8.71 0.58 3.53
CA ALA A 174 -8.42 -0.75 4.04
C ALA A 174 -8.77 -0.89 5.54
N VAL A 175 -8.36 0.08 6.36
CA VAL A 175 -8.70 0.13 7.78
C VAL A 175 -10.21 0.23 7.98
N GLY A 176 -10.89 1.09 7.23
CA GLY A 176 -12.34 1.25 7.30
C GLY A 176 -13.10 -0.04 6.98
N GLN A 177 -12.77 -0.68 5.86
CA GLN A 177 -13.40 -1.94 5.44
C GLN A 177 -13.26 -3.05 6.47
N VAL A 178 -12.09 -3.14 7.12
CA VAL A 178 -11.83 -4.14 8.16
C VAL A 178 -12.60 -3.85 9.47
N LEU A 179 -12.69 -2.59 9.86
CA LEU A 179 -13.50 -2.19 11.03
C LEU A 179 -14.99 -2.44 10.81
N ASP A 180 -15.46 -2.19 9.58
CA ASP A 180 -16.87 -2.32 9.22
C ASP A 180 -17.27 -3.80 8.96
N ALA A 181 -16.30 -4.69 8.73
CA ALA A 181 -16.49 -6.13 8.51
C ALA A 181 -16.73 -6.92 9.80
N LYS A 182 -18.01 -7.05 10.20
CA LYS A 182 -18.44 -7.79 11.39
C LYS A 182 -17.97 -9.24 11.42
N ASP A 183 -17.94 -9.91 10.28
CA ASP A 183 -17.60 -11.33 10.15
C ASP A 183 -16.16 -11.65 10.59
N ILE A 184 -15.23 -10.70 10.46
CA ILE A 184 -13.85 -10.86 10.95
C ILE A 184 -13.86 -10.95 12.47
N TRP A 185 -14.48 -9.97 13.11
CA TRP A 185 -14.53 -9.87 14.57
C TRP A 185 -15.39 -10.97 15.17
N GLU A 186 -16.49 -11.35 14.51
CA GLU A 186 -17.35 -12.45 14.90
C GLU A 186 -16.71 -13.81 14.66
N ARG A 187 -15.99 -14.08 13.56
CA ARG A 187 -15.29 -15.37 13.36
C ARG A 187 -14.12 -15.54 14.32
N ILE A 188 -13.39 -14.45 14.57
CA ILE A 188 -12.42 -14.39 15.66
C ILE A 188 -13.10 -14.74 17.00
N THR A 189 -14.38 -14.39 17.16
CA THR A 189 -15.21 -14.69 18.34
C THR A 189 -15.94 -16.06 18.27
N LEU A 190 -16.23 -16.65 17.11
CA LEU A 190 -17.03 -17.89 16.93
C LEU A 190 -16.16 -19.15 16.88
N VAL A 191 -14.88 -19.01 16.51
CA VAL A 191 -13.86 -19.99 16.88
C VAL A 191 -13.85 -20.22 18.40
N MET A 192 -14.44 -19.31 19.20
CA MET A 192 -14.61 -19.48 20.65
C MET A 192 -15.79 -20.37 21.07
N THR A 193 -16.77 -20.70 20.20
CA THR A 193 -18.04 -21.32 20.65
C THR A 193 -18.33 -22.73 20.13
N ASP A 194 -17.85 -23.12 18.95
CA ASP A 194 -18.05 -24.50 18.42
C ASP A 194 -16.78 -25.34 18.51
N GLY A 195 -16.76 -26.20 19.53
CA GLY A 195 -15.54 -26.72 20.15
C GLY A 195 -14.89 -27.99 19.61
N VAL A 196 -13.60 -28.10 19.90
CA VAL A 196 -12.92 -29.30 20.41
C VAL A 196 -11.88 -28.84 21.44
N SER A 197 -11.98 -29.34 22.67
CA SER A 197 -11.14 -29.00 23.81
C SER A 197 -9.67 -29.41 23.61
N THR A 198 -8.73 -28.46 23.63
CA THR A 198 -7.51 -28.45 24.48
C THR A 198 -6.64 -27.23 24.15
N GLU A 199 -7.05 -26.08 24.66
CA GLU A 199 -6.22 -24.98 25.18
C GLU A 199 -7.19 -23.82 25.43
N ARG A 200 -7.56 -23.58 26.69
CA ARG A 200 -8.22 -22.33 27.06
C ARG A 200 -7.27 -21.21 26.60
N MET A 201 -7.59 -20.50 25.53
CA MET A 201 -6.73 -19.39 25.12
C MET A 201 -6.68 -18.37 26.26
N SER A 202 -5.46 -17.94 26.56
CA SER A 202 -5.18 -17.00 27.64
C SER A 202 -6.01 -15.72 27.46
N PRO A 203 -6.53 -15.10 28.54
CA PRO A 203 -7.15 -13.76 28.49
C PRO A 203 -6.36 -12.75 27.63
N THR A 204 -5.05 -12.93 27.55
CA THR A 204 -4.10 -12.21 26.69
C THR A 204 -4.51 -12.11 25.21
N HIS A 205 -5.07 -13.17 24.59
CA HIS A 205 -5.38 -13.14 23.15
C HIS A 205 -6.61 -12.27 22.84
N THR A 206 -7.62 -12.30 23.72
CA THR A 206 -8.80 -11.43 23.63
C THR A 206 -8.40 -9.97 23.82
N GLU A 207 -7.52 -9.70 24.79
CA GLU A 207 -6.94 -8.37 25.01
C GLU A 207 -6.16 -7.87 23.79
N GLN A 208 -5.37 -8.73 23.14
CA GLN A 208 -4.62 -8.38 21.92
C GLN A 208 -5.54 -7.98 20.76
N LEU A 209 -6.63 -8.70 20.54
CA LEU A 209 -7.60 -8.40 19.49
C LEU A 209 -8.34 -7.10 19.74
N GLN A 210 -8.75 -6.88 21.00
CA GLN A 210 -9.36 -5.62 21.42
C GLN A 210 -8.39 -4.45 21.21
N GLN A 211 -7.11 -4.64 21.57
CA GLN A 211 -6.07 -3.63 21.36
C GLN A 211 -5.85 -3.34 19.87
N GLN A 212 -5.86 -4.36 19.01
CA GLN A 212 -5.76 -4.18 17.56
C GLN A 212 -6.95 -3.41 17.01
N ARG A 213 -8.17 -3.72 17.46
CA ARG A 213 -9.38 -2.99 17.06
C ARG A 213 -9.30 -1.53 17.46
N GLU A 214 -9.02 -1.24 18.72
CA GLU A 214 -8.89 0.13 19.22
C GLU A 214 -7.83 0.92 18.48
N ARG A 215 -6.71 0.28 18.14
CA ARG A 215 -5.66 0.90 17.32
C ARG A 215 -6.20 1.32 15.95
N LEU A 216 -6.88 0.41 15.24
CA LEU A 216 -7.45 0.69 13.93
C LEU A 216 -8.52 1.81 14.00
N GLU A 217 -9.36 1.79 15.03
CA GLU A 217 -10.38 2.82 15.28
C GLU A 217 -9.76 4.20 15.49
N ARG A 218 -8.65 4.30 16.25
CA ARG A 218 -7.90 5.56 16.44
C ARG A 218 -7.17 6.00 15.16
N LEU A 219 -6.64 5.06 14.39
CA LEU A 219 -5.83 5.34 13.20
C LEU A 219 -6.67 5.85 12.01
N ARG A 220 -7.88 5.32 11.80
CA ARG A 220 -8.76 5.68 10.66
C ARG A 220 -8.94 7.20 10.49
N PRO A 221 -9.36 7.98 11.51
CA PRO A 221 -9.53 9.42 11.35
C PRO A 221 -8.20 10.16 11.16
N LEU A 222 -7.10 9.67 11.75
CA LEU A 222 -5.78 10.29 11.58
C LEU A 222 -5.25 10.14 10.15
N LEU A 223 -5.49 9.00 9.50
CA LEU A 223 -5.17 8.80 8.07
C LEU A 223 -5.98 9.75 7.17
N ALA A 224 -7.25 9.96 7.48
CA ALA A 224 -8.10 10.92 6.77
C ALA A 224 -7.56 12.36 6.92
N GLN A 225 -7.21 12.75 8.15
CA GLN A 225 -6.61 14.05 8.44
C GLN A 225 -5.25 14.21 7.77
N ALA A 226 -4.45 13.14 7.71
CA ALA A 226 -3.15 13.13 7.05
C ALA A 226 -3.31 13.45 5.55
N SER A 227 -4.22 12.74 4.87
CA SER A 227 -4.56 12.98 3.46
C SER A 227 -5.04 14.42 3.25
N SER A 228 -6.00 14.89 4.06
CA SER A 228 -6.53 16.24 3.97
C SER A 228 -5.48 17.33 4.21
N SER A 229 -4.50 17.09 5.09
CA SER A 229 -3.43 18.06 5.37
C SER A 229 -2.48 18.29 4.20
N LEU A 230 -2.43 17.39 3.21
CA LEU A 230 -1.63 17.56 2.00
C LEU A 230 -2.42 18.27 0.88
N LEU A 231 -3.74 18.36 0.99
CA LEU A 231 -4.64 18.94 -0.02
C LEU A 231 -4.75 20.47 0.14
N HIS A 232 -3.70 21.20 -0.18
CA HIS A 232 -3.74 22.66 -0.27
C HIS A 232 -2.89 23.20 -1.43
N GLY A 233 -3.05 24.48 -1.74
CA GLY A 233 -2.30 25.17 -2.79
C GLY A 233 -2.37 24.48 -4.15
N ILE A 234 -1.21 24.33 -4.79
CA ILE A 234 -1.07 23.76 -6.13
C ILE A 234 -1.48 22.27 -6.21
N ILE A 235 -1.49 21.53 -5.10
CA ILE A 235 -1.91 20.13 -5.10
C ILE A 235 -3.40 20.00 -5.38
N VAL A 236 -4.23 20.87 -4.79
CA VAL A 236 -5.67 20.90 -5.09
C VAL A 236 -5.90 21.21 -6.57
N GLN A 237 -5.16 22.19 -7.10
CA GLN A 237 -5.25 22.57 -8.51
C GLN A 237 -4.87 21.42 -9.44
N SER A 238 -3.78 20.70 -9.15
CA SER A 238 -3.32 19.54 -9.94
C SER A 238 -4.34 18.40 -10.02
N ARG A 239 -5.22 18.28 -9.02
CA ARG A 239 -6.26 17.24 -8.95
C ARG A 239 -7.59 17.65 -9.58
N THR A 240 -7.79 18.95 -9.79
CA THR A 240 -9.03 19.50 -10.38
C THR A 240 -8.97 19.65 -11.89
N VAL A 241 -7.80 19.52 -12.52
CA VAL A 241 -7.70 19.56 -13.98
C VAL A 241 -8.24 18.24 -14.52
N PRO A 242 -9.38 18.23 -15.24
CA PRO A 242 -9.85 17.03 -15.90
C PRO A 242 -8.79 16.60 -16.92
N SER A 243 -8.47 15.30 -16.97
CA SER A 243 -7.70 14.74 -18.08
C SER A 243 -8.33 15.21 -19.40
N MET A 244 -7.51 15.69 -20.34
CA MET A 244 -7.94 16.47 -21.50
C MET A 244 -9.19 15.88 -22.18
N ALA A 245 -10.34 16.55 -22.05
CA ALA A 245 -11.45 16.35 -22.96
C ALA A 245 -11.12 17.08 -24.26
N THR A 246 -10.72 16.31 -25.28
CA THR A 246 -10.52 16.87 -26.62
C THR A 246 -11.90 17.23 -27.18
N ARG A 247 -12.15 18.52 -27.43
CA ARG A 247 -13.38 18.96 -28.10
C ARG A 247 -13.21 18.80 -29.60
N VAL A 248 -13.93 17.86 -30.20
CA VAL A 248 -14.12 17.77 -31.66
C VAL A 248 -15.61 18.00 -31.91
N GLU A 249 -15.93 18.98 -32.77
CA GLU A 249 -17.30 19.31 -33.23
C GLU A 249 -18.39 19.54 -32.14
N GLY A 250 -18.00 19.99 -30.94
CA GLY A 250 -18.96 20.46 -29.93
C GLY A 250 -19.50 19.39 -28.98
N GLU A 251 -19.12 18.12 -29.15
CA GLU A 251 -19.33 17.08 -28.15
C GLU A 251 -18.11 16.92 -27.23
N ILE A 252 -18.37 16.76 -25.94
CA ILE A 252 -17.35 16.44 -24.93
C ILE A 252 -17.18 14.92 -24.95
N LEU A 253 -16.14 14.43 -25.65
CA LEU A 253 -15.75 13.03 -25.57
C LEU A 253 -14.81 12.85 -24.36
N LEU A 254 -15.25 12.04 -23.41
CA LEU A 254 -14.39 11.50 -22.36
C LEU A 254 -13.45 10.49 -23.02
N LEU A 255 -12.14 10.77 -23.01
CA LEU A 255 -11.14 9.79 -23.37
C LEU A 255 -11.00 8.80 -22.21
N ASP A 256 -11.69 7.67 -22.29
CA ASP A 256 -11.41 6.53 -21.42
C ASP A 256 -9.99 6.04 -21.74
N ALA A 257 -9.14 5.97 -20.71
CA ALA A 257 -7.75 5.56 -20.84
C ALA A 257 -7.57 4.05 -21.04
N GLU A 258 -8.66 3.29 -21.20
CA GLU A 258 -8.64 1.85 -21.45
C GLU A 258 -9.58 1.47 -22.59
N GLU A 259 -9.12 1.59 -23.83
CA GLU A 259 -9.48 0.63 -24.89
C GLU A 259 -8.49 0.75 -26.05
N ASP A 260 -7.22 0.42 -25.80
CA ASP A 260 -6.34 -0.06 -26.88
C ASP A 260 -6.65 -1.55 -27.11
N ARG A 261 -7.85 -1.80 -27.66
CA ARG A 261 -8.16 -3.09 -28.26
C ARG A 261 -7.80 -2.97 -29.72
N ASP A 262 -6.68 -3.56 -30.09
CA ASP A 262 -6.32 -3.84 -31.48
C ASP A 262 -7.54 -4.44 -32.19
N ALA A 263 -8.21 -3.61 -33.01
CA ALA A 263 -9.21 -4.06 -33.95
C ALA A 263 -8.47 -4.71 -35.13
N HIS A 264 -7.97 -5.93 -34.91
CA HIS A 264 -7.70 -6.86 -35.99
C HIS A 264 -8.83 -7.88 -36.02
N ASP A 265 -9.77 -7.62 -36.93
CA ASP A 265 -10.83 -8.52 -37.34
C ASP A 265 -10.28 -9.91 -37.65
N LEU A 266 -10.56 -10.86 -36.77
CA LEU A 266 -10.24 -12.29 -36.90
C LEU A 266 -11.15 -13.02 -37.90
N LYS A 267 -11.43 -12.40 -39.06
CA LYS A 267 -12.20 -13.02 -40.14
C LYS A 267 -11.72 -12.63 -41.54
N ASP A 268 -10.41 -12.68 -41.77
CA ASP A 268 -9.89 -12.70 -43.15
C ASP A 268 -9.13 -14.01 -43.44
N PRO A 269 -9.70 -14.96 -44.20
CA PRO A 269 -9.05 -16.22 -44.53
C PRO A 269 -7.93 -16.12 -45.59
N GLN A 270 -7.30 -14.94 -45.78
CA GLN A 270 -6.22 -14.76 -46.77
C GLN A 270 -4.85 -14.35 -46.20
N ALA A 271 -4.66 -14.26 -44.88
CA ALA A 271 -3.37 -13.82 -44.30
C ALA A 271 -2.23 -14.86 -44.32
N PHE A 272 -2.41 -16.03 -44.95
CA PHE A 272 -1.33 -16.99 -45.18
C PHE A 272 -1.19 -17.30 -46.68
N ALA A 273 -0.54 -16.39 -47.40
CA ALA A 273 0.24 -16.71 -48.58
C ALA A 273 1.66 -16.17 -48.33
N GLY A 274 2.59 -17.09 -48.12
CA GLY A 274 4.01 -16.73 -47.99
C GLY A 274 4.64 -16.42 -49.34
N GLU A 275 5.85 -15.89 -49.31
CA GLU A 275 6.87 -16.15 -50.33
C GLU A 275 8.27 -15.93 -49.73
N VAL A 276 9.05 -17.02 -49.80
CA VAL A 276 10.52 -17.22 -49.82
C VAL A 276 11.44 -16.34 -48.96
#